data_AF-A0A0F9KBJ6-F1
#
_entry.id   AF-A0A0F9KBJ6-F1
#
_cell.length_a   1.000
_cell.length_b   1.000
_cell.length_c   1.000
_cell.angle_alpha   90.00
_cell.angle_beta   90.00
_cell.angle_gamma   90.00
#
_symmetry.space_group_name_H-M   'P 1'
#
loop_
_entity.id
_entity.type
_entity.pdbx_description
1 polymer ?
#
loop_
_entity_poly.entity_id
_entity_poly.type
_entity_poly.pdbx_seq_one_letter_code
_entity_poly.pdbx_strand_id
1 'polypeptide(L)'
;MKNKSGIEPCGSKVLVKPDSLEEMTKGGIILPPNVKTRHEMAACYGYVIAVGPDAFTHVVERTMNTDGSLKELSVRGYAEPFAKPGDRIAFAPHSGAVNTGEDGEEYWLIHDEDITARVSEKVTQTSIESRKPFSVD
;
A
#
# COMPACT_ATOMS: atom_id res chain seq x y z
N MET A 1 10.29 -7.39 -10.74
CA MET A 1 9.62 -8.65 -10.32
C MET A 1 8.63 -9.04 -11.42
N LYS A 2 8.50 -10.33 -11.78
CA LYS A 2 7.48 -10.76 -12.75
C LYS A 2 6.18 -11.07 -11.99
N ASN A 3 5.06 -10.50 -12.42
CA ASN A 3 3.75 -10.81 -11.87
C ASN A 3 3.36 -12.26 -12.24
N LYS A 4 3.08 -13.09 -11.23
CA LYS A 4 2.68 -14.50 -11.38
C LYS A 4 1.26 -14.78 -10.89
N SER A 5 0.57 -13.77 -10.36
CA SER A 5 -0.76 -13.95 -9.76
C SER A 5 -1.88 -14.15 -10.79
N GLY A 6 -1.63 -13.83 -12.07
CA GLY A 6 -2.69 -13.72 -13.08
C GLY A 6 -3.62 -12.51 -12.90
N ILE A 7 -3.34 -11.63 -11.93
CA ILE A 7 -4.17 -10.46 -11.62
C ILE A 7 -3.56 -9.21 -12.23
N GLU A 8 -4.35 -8.48 -13.02
CA GLU A 8 -4.00 -7.17 -13.58
C GLU A 8 -4.82 -6.07 -12.90
N PRO A 9 -4.19 -5.12 -12.18
CA PRO A 9 -4.90 -4.01 -11.56
C PRO A 9 -5.43 -3.03 -12.60
N CYS A 10 -6.67 -2.57 -12.41
CA CYS A 10 -7.32 -1.57 -13.26
C CYS A 10 -7.40 -0.20 -12.57
N GLY A 11 -7.52 0.87 -13.36
CA GLY A 11 -7.68 2.24 -12.84
C GLY A 11 -6.54 2.64 -11.89
N SER A 12 -6.89 3.35 -10.82
CA SER A 12 -5.96 3.80 -9.78
C SER A 12 -5.68 2.75 -8.70
N LYS A 13 -5.64 1.46 -9.07
CA LYS A 13 -5.36 0.36 -8.15
C LYS A 13 -3.92 -0.11 -8.21
N VAL A 14 -3.43 -0.66 -7.11
CA VAL A 14 -2.11 -1.28 -7.00
C VAL A 14 -2.27 -2.69 -6.45
N LEU A 15 -1.64 -3.66 -7.11
CA LEU A 15 -1.57 -5.03 -6.64
C LEU A 15 -0.34 -5.19 -5.74
N VAL A 16 -0.56 -5.64 -4.52
CA VAL A 16 0.45 -5.77 -3.47
C VAL A 16 0.50 -7.20 -2.96
N LYS A 17 1.70 -7.71 -2.76
CA LYS A 17 1.95 -8.94 -2.02
C LYS A 17 2.25 -8.56 -0.57
N PRO A 18 1.31 -8.74 0.39
CA PRO A 18 1.56 -8.41 1.79
C PRO A 18 2.65 -9.32 2.38
N ASP A 19 3.36 -8.81 3.39
CA ASP A 19 4.21 -9.62 4.25
C ASP A 19 3.33 -10.67 4.95
N SER A 20 3.80 -11.92 5.03
CA SER A 20 3.09 -12.96 5.75
C SER A 20 3.00 -12.61 7.23
N LEU A 21 1.79 -12.57 7.79
CA LEU A 21 1.59 -12.57 9.23
C LEU A 21 2.08 -13.92 9.77
N GLU A 22 3.25 -13.95 10.42
CA GLU A 22 3.68 -15.13 11.16
C GLU A 22 2.60 -15.46 12.21
N GLU A 23 1.90 -16.59 12.04
CA GLU A 23 0.87 -17.04 12.99
C GLU A 23 1.46 -17.50 14.34
N MET A 24 2.79 -17.56 14.42
CA MET A 24 3.54 -18.00 15.58
C MET A 24 4.60 -16.97 15.92
N THR A 25 4.58 -16.47 17.16
CA THR A 25 5.75 -15.80 17.72
C THR A 25 6.92 -16.79 17.82
N LYS A 26 8.17 -16.31 17.90
CA LYS A 26 9.39 -17.15 18.08
C LYS A 26 9.34 -18.16 19.25
N GLY A 27 8.31 -18.10 20.11
CA GLY A 27 8.06 -19.03 21.22
C GLY A 27 6.99 -20.10 20.96
N GLY A 28 6.44 -20.23 19.75
CA GLY A 28 5.49 -21.30 19.40
C GLY A 28 4.06 -21.09 19.91
N ILE A 29 3.72 -19.89 20.38
CA ILE A 29 2.38 -19.56 20.88
C ILE A 29 1.51 -19.10 19.71
N ILE A 30 0.35 -19.74 19.54
CA ILE A 30 -0.70 -19.32 18.62
C ILE A 30 -1.22 -17.96 19.09
N LEU A 31 -1.13 -16.95 18.23
CA LEU A 31 -1.63 -15.60 18.54
C LEU A 31 -3.14 -15.65 18.83
N PRO A 32 -3.59 -15.15 20.00
CA PRO A 32 -5.00 -15.04 20.31
C PRO A 32 -5.73 -14.18 19.27
N PRO A 33 -6.99 -14.48 18.93
CA PRO A 33 -7.74 -13.76 17.89
C PRO A 33 -7.82 -12.24 18.13
N ASN A 34 -7.86 -11.79 19.40
CA ASN A 34 -7.90 -10.36 19.75
C ASN A 34 -6.60 -9.59 19.43
N VAL A 35 -5.47 -10.29 19.29
CA VAL A 35 -4.18 -9.69 18.93
C VAL A 35 -4.08 -9.55 17.42
N LYS A 36 -4.66 -10.48 16.64
CA LYS A 36 -4.78 -10.36 15.17
C LYS A 36 -5.46 -9.05 14.77
N THR A 37 -6.60 -8.71 15.38
CA THR A 37 -7.33 -7.46 15.10
C THR A 37 -6.52 -6.20 15.40
N ARG A 38 -5.67 -6.19 16.44
CA ARG A 38 -4.80 -5.02 16.73
C ARG A 38 -3.61 -4.90 15.80
N HIS A 39 -3.06 -6.01 15.32
CA HIS A 39 -2.01 -6.02 14.29
C HIS A 39 -2.55 -5.61 12.93
N GLU A 40 -3.78 -6.03 12.62
CA GLU A 40 -4.54 -5.57 11.46
C GLU A 40 -4.78 -4.06 11.52
N MET A 41 -4.95 -3.44 12.69
CA MET A 41 -5.08 -1.98 12.83
C MET A 41 -3.78 -1.18 12.62
N ALA A 42 -2.62 -1.84 12.54
CA ALA A 42 -1.35 -1.18 12.28
C ALA A 42 -1.00 -1.30 10.78
N ALA A 43 -0.34 -0.26 10.22
CA ALA A 43 0.05 -0.23 8.81
C ALA A 43 0.63 -1.56 8.34
N CYS A 44 0.11 -2.04 7.22
CA CYS A 44 0.53 -3.28 6.59
C CYS A 44 1.76 -3.02 5.72
N TYR A 45 2.64 -4.01 5.62
CA TYR A 45 3.84 -3.95 4.79
C TYR A 45 3.72 -4.98 3.67
N GLY A 46 4.37 -4.72 2.54
CA GLY A 46 4.39 -5.65 1.42
C GLY A 46 5.17 -5.12 0.23
N TYR A 47 5.10 -5.84 -0.88
CA TYR A 47 5.77 -5.51 -2.13
C TYR A 47 4.76 -5.20 -3.22
N VAL A 48 5.03 -4.15 -4.01
CA VAL A 48 4.24 -3.85 -5.21
C VAL A 48 4.52 -4.90 -6.28
N ILE A 49 3.47 -5.53 -6.78
CA ILE A 49 3.53 -6.56 -7.82
C ILE A 49 3.18 -5.98 -9.18
N ALA A 50 2.13 -5.16 -9.22
CA ALA A 50 1.67 -4.49 -10.43
C ALA A 50 0.95 -3.18 -10.07
N VAL A 51 0.90 -2.26 -11.03
CA VAL A 51 0.31 -0.92 -10.88
C VAL A 51 -0.70 -0.74 -12.01
N GLY A 52 -1.90 -0.25 -11.68
CA GLY A 52 -2.95 0.00 -12.67
C GLY A 52 -2.61 1.18 -13.58
N PRO A 53 -3.25 1.29 -14.74
CA PRO A 53 -2.90 2.27 -15.77
C PRO A 53 -3.09 3.72 -15.31
N ASP A 54 -4.05 3.97 -14.41
CA ASP A 54 -4.33 5.32 -13.90
C ASP A 54 -3.74 5.55 -12.49
N ALA A 55 -3.08 4.54 -11.93
CA ALA A 55 -2.46 4.67 -10.62
C ALA A 55 -1.28 5.64 -10.69
N PHE A 56 -1.24 6.51 -9.70
CA PHE A 56 -0.33 7.61 -9.57
C PHE A 56 -0.37 8.68 -10.69
N THR A 57 -1.46 8.76 -11.44
CA THR A 57 -1.60 9.76 -12.50
C THR A 57 -2.04 11.12 -11.96
N HIS A 58 -1.66 12.19 -12.68
CA HIS A 58 -2.10 13.53 -12.35
C HIS A 58 -3.47 13.86 -12.94
N VAL A 59 -4.40 14.31 -12.10
CA VAL A 59 -5.61 14.99 -12.56
C VAL A 59 -5.36 16.49 -12.51
N VAL A 60 -5.26 17.12 -13.68
CA VAL A 60 -5.22 18.58 -13.79
C VAL A 60 -6.62 19.07 -14.12
N GLU A 61 -7.28 19.73 -13.17
CA GLU A 61 -8.50 20.46 -13.47
C GLU A 61 -8.14 21.72 -14.27
N ARG A 62 -8.60 21.76 -15.52
CA ARG A 62 -8.48 22.93 -16.40
C ARG A 62 -9.82 23.65 -16.46
N THR A 63 -9.81 24.92 -16.12
CA THR A 63 -10.91 25.87 -16.37
C THR A 63 -10.47 26.87 -17.42
N MET A 64 -11.41 27.50 -18.14
CA MET A 64 -11.07 28.65 -18.97
C MET A 64 -11.10 29.94 -18.15
N ASN A 65 -10.07 30.76 -18.32
CA ASN A 65 -10.10 32.17 -17.93
C ASN A 65 -11.13 32.92 -18.80
N THR A 66 -11.55 34.09 -18.33
CA THR A 66 -12.48 34.97 -19.05
C THR A 66 -11.93 35.46 -20.39
N ASP A 67 -10.61 35.46 -20.56
CA ASP A 67 -9.93 35.81 -21.82
C ASP A 67 -9.80 34.63 -22.81
N GLY A 68 -10.36 33.46 -22.46
CA GLY A 68 -10.28 32.23 -23.27
C GLY A 68 -8.98 31.45 -23.11
N SER A 69 -8.03 31.91 -22.30
CA SER A 69 -6.84 31.12 -21.97
C SER A 69 -7.17 30.00 -20.97
N LEU A 70 -6.42 28.91 -21.00
CA LEU A 70 -6.58 27.82 -20.03
C LEU A 70 -5.98 28.22 -18.68
N LYS A 71 -6.76 28.07 -17.61
CA LYS A 71 -6.36 28.16 -16.21
C LYS A 71 -6.26 26.77 -15.61
N GLU A 72 -5.06 26.32 -15.29
CA GLU A 72 -4.87 25.14 -14.45
C GLU A 72 -5.17 25.56 -13.01
N LEU A 73 -6.29 25.06 -12.45
CA LEU A 73 -6.81 25.49 -11.15
C LEU A 73 -6.29 24.62 -10.00
N SER A 74 -6.16 23.32 -10.24
CA SER A 74 -5.63 22.39 -9.27
C SER A 74 -4.92 21.26 -10.00
N VAL A 75 -3.64 21.06 -9.67
CA VAL A 75 -2.95 19.80 -9.97
C VAL A 75 -3.22 18.91 -8.77
N ARG A 76 -4.24 18.04 -8.88
CA ARG A 76 -4.49 17.00 -7.88
C ARG A 76 -3.84 15.73 -8.42
N GLY A 77 -2.58 15.52 -8.07
CA GLY A 77 -1.79 14.42 -8.60
C GLY A 77 -0.36 14.40 -8.09
N TYR A 78 0.37 13.33 -8.41
CA TYR A 78 1.73 13.10 -7.88
C TYR A 78 2.80 13.40 -8.90
N ALA A 79 3.75 14.26 -8.54
CA ALA A 79 4.86 14.69 -9.42
C ALA A 79 5.65 13.51 -10.04
N GLU A 80 5.62 12.36 -9.38
CA GLU A 80 6.15 11.09 -9.84
C GLU A 80 5.31 9.93 -9.28
N PRO A 81 5.34 8.73 -9.91
CA PRO A 81 4.74 7.55 -9.33
C PRO A 81 5.32 7.27 -7.94
N PHE A 82 4.47 7.17 -6.92
CA PHE A 82 4.96 6.94 -5.56
C PHE A 82 5.64 5.59 -5.37
N ALA A 83 5.23 4.57 -6.13
CA ALA A 83 5.82 3.25 -6.10
C ALA A 83 5.74 2.57 -7.47
N LYS A 84 6.62 1.58 -7.68
CA LYS A 84 6.65 0.75 -8.89
C LYS A 84 6.80 -0.74 -8.54
N PRO A 85 6.53 -1.67 -9.48
CA PRO A 85 6.73 -3.11 -9.23
C PRO A 85 8.12 -3.44 -8.69
N GLY A 86 8.15 -4.16 -7.57
CA GLY A 86 9.36 -4.51 -6.82
C GLY A 86 9.68 -3.58 -5.64
N ASP A 87 9.05 -2.41 -5.54
CA ASP A 87 9.22 -1.55 -4.37
C ASP A 87 8.54 -2.18 -3.16
N ARG A 88 9.19 -2.07 -1.99
CA ARG A 88 8.57 -2.39 -0.71
C ARG A 88 7.86 -1.15 -0.16
N ILE A 89 6.65 -1.35 0.30
CA ILE A 89 5.76 -0.28 0.74
C ILE A 89 5.14 -0.57 2.10
N ALA A 90 4.75 0.49 2.79
CA ALA A 90 3.78 0.47 3.88
C ALA A 90 2.46 1.06 3.36
N PHE A 91 1.34 0.43 3.70
CA PHE A 91 0.01 0.85 3.24
C PHE A 91 -1.03 0.77 4.37
N ALA A 92 -2.11 1.52 4.20
CA ALA A 92 -3.17 1.63 5.19
C ALA A 92 -3.84 0.26 5.46
N PRO A 93 -4.14 -0.08 6.72
CA PRO A 93 -4.82 -1.32 7.05
C PRO A 93 -6.25 -1.34 6.50
N HIS A 94 -6.77 -2.54 6.24
CA HIS A 94 -8.11 -2.78 5.65
C HIS A 94 -8.33 -2.10 4.29
N SER A 95 -7.26 -1.71 3.59
CA SER A 95 -7.35 -1.19 2.24
C SER A 95 -7.63 -2.32 1.25
N GLY A 96 -8.53 -2.07 0.32
CA GLY A 96 -8.68 -2.90 -0.87
C GLY A 96 -9.35 -4.25 -0.67
N ALA A 97 -9.23 -5.09 -1.69
CA ALA A 97 -9.79 -6.45 -1.72
C ALA A 97 -8.67 -7.49 -1.71
N VAL A 98 -8.85 -8.55 -0.94
CA VAL A 98 -7.94 -9.71 -0.92
C VAL A 98 -8.37 -10.71 -1.98
N ASN A 99 -7.41 -11.16 -2.79
CA ASN A 99 -7.63 -12.10 -3.89
C ASN A 99 -6.58 -13.21 -3.86
N THR A 100 -6.97 -14.42 -4.23
CA THR A 100 -6.04 -15.54 -4.44
C THR A 100 -5.59 -15.55 -5.90
N GLY A 101 -4.28 -15.52 -6.15
CA GLY A 101 -3.69 -15.60 -7.49
C GLY A 101 -3.73 -17.02 -8.07
N GLU A 102 -3.42 -17.14 -9.36
CA GLU A 102 -3.26 -18.43 -10.06
C GLU A 102 -2.15 -19.32 -9.46
N ASP A 103 -1.21 -18.70 -8.76
CA ASP A 103 -0.14 -19.36 -7.99
C ASP A 103 -0.60 -19.86 -6.61
N GLY A 104 -1.87 -19.64 -6.23
CA GLY A 104 -2.44 -20.02 -4.94
C GLY A 104 -2.07 -19.09 -3.79
N GLU A 105 -1.38 -17.98 -4.08
CA GLU A 105 -0.95 -17.02 -3.08
C GLU A 105 -1.95 -15.87 -2.89
N GLU A 106 -2.02 -15.30 -1.70
CA GLU A 106 -2.85 -14.12 -1.44
C GLU A 106 -2.17 -12.82 -1.89
N TYR A 107 -2.96 -11.94 -2.52
CA TYR A 107 -2.59 -10.61 -2.98
C TYR A 107 -3.68 -9.61 -2.58
N TRP A 108 -3.26 -8.37 -2.34
CA TRP A 108 -4.14 -7.26 -1.95
C TRP A 108 -4.23 -6.27 -3.11
N LEU A 109 -5.45 -5.90 -3.48
CA LEU A 109 -5.72 -4.89 -4.50
C LEU A 109 -6.19 -3.60 -3.82
N ILE A 110 -5.28 -2.66 -3.65
CA ILE A 110 -5.49 -1.42 -2.87
C ILE A 110 -5.62 -0.20 -3.79
N HIS A 111 -6.11 0.93 -3.27
CA HIS A 111 -5.93 2.20 -3.98
C HIS A 111 -4.47 2.65 -3.89
N ASP A 112 -3.99 3.35 -4.91
CA ASP A 112 -2.70 4.02 -4.88
C ASP A 112 -2.57 5.03 -3.73
N GLU A 113 -3.65 5.73 -3.39
CA GLU A 113 -3.74 6.64 -2.23
C GLU A 113 -3.55 5.96 -0.87
N ASP A 114 -3.76 4.64 -0.78
CA ASP A 114 -3.56 3.89 0.48
C ASP A 114 -2.08 3.58 0.75
N ILE A 115 -1.19 3.84 -0.22
CA ILE A 115 0.25 3.67 -0.05
C ILE A 115 0.79 4.86 0.75
N THR A 116 1.27 4.57 1.96
CA THR A 116 1.69 5.61 2.92
C THR A 116 3.19 5.90 2.86
N ALA A 117 4.00 4.92 2.46
CA ALA A 117 5.45 5.10 2.30
C ALA A 117 6.09 4.01 1.43
N ARG A 118 7.15 4.36 0.70
CA ARG A 118 8.18 3.39 0.29
C ARG A 118 9.13 3.17 1.46
N VAL A 119 9.48 1.92 1.73
CA VAL A 119 10.31 1.55 2.87
C VAL A 119 11.45 0.64 2.45
N SER A 120 12.55 0.64 3.20
CA SER A 120 13.62 -0.34 2.98
C SER A 120 13.23 -1.72 3.51
N GLU A 121 13.94 -2.76 3.08
CA GLU A 121 13.77 -4.15 3.57
C GLU A 121 13.96 -4.29 5.10
N LYS A 122 14.65 -3.34 5.74
CA LYS A 122 14.91 -3.37 7.19
C LYS A 122 13.76 -2.79 8.03
N VAL A 123 12.82 -2.07 7.41
CA VAL A 123 11.70 -1.46 8.14
C VAL A 123 10.65 -2.53 8.40
N THR A 124 10.23 -2.70 9.65
CA THR A 124 9.20 -3.68 10.02
C THR A 124 8.14 -3.02 10.87
N GLN A 125 6.98 -3.67 11.01
CA GLN A 125 5.94 -3.20 11.90
C GLN A 125 6.44 -3.23 13.35
N THR A 126 6.46 -2.08 14.02
CA THR A 126 6.77 -2.03 15.45
C THR A 126 5.60 -2.63 16.23
N SER A 127 5.85 -3.72 16.97
CA SER A 127 4.87 -4.34 17.87
C SER A 127 4.33 -3.29 18.85
N ILE A 128 3.01 -3.25 19.02
CA ILE A 128 2.34 -2.33 19.95
C ILE A 128 2.92 -2.44 21.36
N GLU A 129 3.26 -3.66 21.80
CA GLU A 129 3.81 -3.94 23.13
C GLU A 129 5.21 -3.35 23.33
N SER A 130 5.95 -3.15 22.23
CA SER A 130 7.31 -2.62 22.24
C SER A 130 7.38 -1.10 22.05
N ARG A 131 6.25 -0.44 21.75
CA ARG A 131 6.20 1.01 21.52
C ARG A 131 6.33 1.75 22.84
N LYS A 132 7.48 2.41 23.02
CA LYS A 132 7.65 3.45 24.04
C LYS A 132 7.36 4.82 23.41
N PRO A 133 6.78 5.79 24.15
CA PRO A 133 6.68 7.16 23.68
C PRO A 133 8.06 7.67 23.24
N PHE A 134 8.08 8.42 22.14
CA PHE A 134 9.30 9.07 21.70
C PHE A 134 9.72 10.08 22.78
N SER A 135 10.87 9.87 23.41
CA SER A 135 11.50 10.81 24.33
C SER A 135 12.60 11.51 23.55
N VAL A 136 12.52 12.84 23.49
CA VAL A 136 13.62 13.67 22.99
C VAL A 136 14.43 14.03 24.23
N ASP A 137 15.62 13.43 24.38
CA ASP A 137 16.61 13.91 25.36
C ASP A 137 17.18 15.27 24.92
#